data_AF-A0A850GNY5-F1
#
_entry.id   AF-A0A850GNY5-F1
#
_cell.length_a   1.000
_cell.length_b   1.000
_cell.length_c   1.000
_cell.angle_alpha   90.00
_cell.angle_beta   90.00
_cell.angle_gamma   90.00
#
_symmetry.space_group_name_H-M   'P 1'
#
loop_
_entity.id
_entity.type
_entity.pdbx_description
1 polymer ?
#
loop_
_entity_poly.entity_id
_entity_poly.type
_entity_poly.pdbx_seq_one_letter_code
_entity_poly.pdbx_strand_id
1 'polypeptide(L)'
;MVVERGVGVAVPTHVHEQRDNPWLELPDEVVPVDLEALPADFDLAVALGGDGTLLRASRWVADLDVPVLGINLGDLGFLSAYGREQIVEALADALAGRLSWEPRQRMQVEVLRRGERFWWECQPDQSARLGAGPRPACAGAAPSSAGRRARRPGPRRSARGRRPTRSRGRRG
;
A
#
# COMPACT_ATOMS: atom_id res chain seq x y z
N MET A 1 -12.40 14.94 -12.87
CA MET A 1 -10.98 15.02 -13.25
C MET A 1 -10.89 15.71 -14.59
N VAL A 2 -10.26 16.89 -14.66
CA VAL A 2 -9.91 17.54 -15.93
C VAL A 2 -8.63 16.89 -16.44
N VAL A 3 -8.56 16.66 -17.74
CA VAL A 3 -7.61 15.73 -18.37
C VAL A 3 -6.82 16.50 -19.43
N GLU A 4 -5.76 17.20 -19.05
CA GLU A 4 -4.75 17.60 -20.04
C GLU A 4 -3.83 16.40 -20.28
N ARG A 5 -3.66 16.01 -21.54
CA ARG A 5 -2.86 14.83 -21.97
C ARG A 5 -3.28 13.47 -21.39
N GLY A 6 -4.43 13.36 -20.71
CA GLY A 6 -4.81 12.12 -20.03
C GLY A 6 -4.69 12.18 -18.51
N VAL A 7 -4.10 13.23 -17.94
CA VAL A 7 -3.72 13.28 -16.53
C VAL A 7 -4.58 14.29 -15.78
N GLY A 8 -5.26 13.83 -14.74
CA GLY A 8 -5.93 14.69 -13.77
C GLY A 8 -5.06 14.92 -12.55
N VAL A 9 -4.95 16.17 -12.12
CA VAL A 9 -4.21 16.54 -10.92
C VAL A 9 -5.19 16.96 -9.83
N ALA A 10 -5.04 16.38 -8.66
CA ALA A 10 -5.77 16.74 -7.47
C ALA A 10 -4.80 17.12 -6.35
N VAL A 11 -5.21 18.07 -5.50
CA VAL A 11 -4.43 18.48 -4.32
C VAL A 11 -5.34 18.46 -3.09
N PRO A 12 -4.78 18.30 -1.89
CA PRO A 12 -5.58 18.41 -0.67
C PRO A 12 -6.37 19.72 -0.61
N THR A 13 -7.59 19.69 -0.10
CA THR A 13 -8.46 20.88 -0.01
C THR A 13 -7.74 22.07 0.64
N HIS A 14 -6.99 21.83 1.73
CA HIS A 14 -6.24 22.87 2.43
C HIS A 14 -5.09 23.48 1.62
N VAL A 15 -4.59 22.80 0.57
CA VAL A 15 -3.59 23.35 -0.37
C VAL A 15 -4.32 24.16 -1.44
N HIS A 16 -5.42 23.64 -1.98
CA HIS A 16 -6.23 24.34 -2.97
C HIS A 16 -6.78 25.68 -2.43
N GLU A 17 -7.16 25.73 -1.15
CA GLU A 17 -7.59 26.95 -0.46
C GLU A 17 -6.48 28.01 -0.33
N GLN A 18 -5.22 27.65 -0.53
CA GLN A 18 -4.07 28.57 -0.49
C GLN A 18 -3.74 29.18 -1.85
N ARG A 19 -4.62 29.07 -2.86
CA ARG A 19 -4.39 29.66 -4.20
C ARG A 19 -4.14 31.18 -4.21
N ASP A 20 -4.59 31.89 -3.17
CA ASP A 20 -4.35 33.33 -3.02
C ASP A 20 -2.96 33.64 -2.41
N ASN A 21 -2.15 32.61 -2.12
CA ASN A 21 -0.81 32.74 -1.57
C ASN A 21 0.18 33.14 -2.68
N PRO A 22 0.93 34.26 -2.53
CA PRO A 22 1.88 34.75 -3.55
C PRO A 22 2.98 33.76 -3.97
N TRP A 23 3.23 32.72 -3.16
CA TRP A 23 4.29 31.74 -3.39
C TRP A 23 3.78 30.41 -3.95
N LEU A 24 2.47 30.28 -4.18
CA LEU A 24 1.83 29.05 -4.65
C LEU A 24 0.96 29.35 -5.86
N GLU A 25 1.46 28.98 -7.04
CA GLU A 25 0.70 29.01 -8.28
C GLU A 25 0.07 27.63 -8.51
N LEU A 26 -1.26 27.58 -8.52
CA LEU A 26 -2.04 26.39 -8.87
C LEU A 26 -2.74 26.63 -10.21
N PRO A 27 -2.63 25.69 -11.17
CA PRO A 27 -3.45 25.73 -12.39
C PRO A 27 -4.94 25.70 -12.08
N ASP A 28 -5.76 26.32 -12.93
CA ASP A 28 -7.22 26.41 -12.76
C ASP A 28 -7.90 25.03 -12.80
N GLU A 29 -7.25 24.05 -13.41
CA GLU A 29 -7.77 22.69 -13.62
C GLU A 29 -7.55 21.75 -12.42
N VAL A 30 -6.82 22.19 -11.39
CA VAL A 30 -6.54 21.37 -10.20
C VAL A 30 -7.80 21.18 -9.36
N VAL A 31 -8.09 19.93 -8.99
CA VAL A 31 -9.28 19.59 -8.21
C VAL A 31 -8.93 19.45 -6.71
N PRO A 32 -9.66 20.10 -5.79
CA PRO A 32 -9.49 19.86 -4.36
C PRO A 32 -10.01 18.47 -3.96
N VAL A 33 -9.29 17.79 -3.09
CA VAL A 33 -9.71 16.50 -2.52
C VAL A 33 -9.60 16.46 -1.01
N ASP A 34 -10.60 15.82 -0.40
CA ASP A 34 -10.57 15.49 1.02
C ASP A 34 -9.70 14.25 1.24
N LEU A 35 -8.64 14.41 2.03
CA LEU A 35 -7.71 13.34 2.36
C LEU A 35 -8.33 12.26 3.25
N GLU A 36 -9.43 12.57 3.94
CA GLU A 36 -10.20 11.60 4.74
C GLU A 36 -11.23 10.83 3.90
N ALA A 37 -11.45 11.25 2.65
CA ALA A 37 -12.42 10.69 1.73
C ALA A 37 -11.86 10.66 0.30
N LEU A 38 -10.64 10.13 0.15
CA LEU A 38 -10.00 10.01 -1.16
C LEU A 38 -10.79 9.04 -2.06
N PRO A 39 -11.18 9.44 -3.27
CA PRO A 39 -11.78 8.52 -4.23
C PRO A 39 -10.79 7.42 -4.65
N ALA A 40 -11.32 6.29 -5.09
CA ALA A 40 -10.56 5.08 -5.37
C ALA A 40 -9.90 5.05 -6.76
N ASP A 41 -10.00 6.14 -7.54
CA ASP A 41 -9.59 6.24 -8.94
C ASP A 41 -8.24 6.98 -9.15
N PHE A 42 -7.39 7.05 -8.11
CA PHE A 42 -6.04 7.59 -8.25
C PHE A 42 -5.03 6.52 -8.68
N ASP A 43 -4.19 6.85 -9.66
CA ASP A 43 -3.13 5.95 -10.13
C ASP A 43 -1.77 6.17 -9.42
N LEU A 44 -1.55 7.38 -8.86
CA LEU A 44 -0.29 7.78 -8.26
C LEU A 44 -0.48 8.89 -7.23
N ALA A 45 0.13 8.73 -6.06
CA ALA A 45 0.27 9.80 -5.08
C ALA A 45 1.68 10.41 -5.15
N VAL A 46 1.79 11.74 -5.15
CA VAL A 46 3.08 12.44 -5.17
C VAL A 46 3.25 13.19 -3.84
N ALA A 47 4.30 12.86 -3.10
CA ALA A 47 4.66 13.50 -1.84
C ALA A 47 5.83 14.48 -2.06
N LEU A 48 5.54 15.78 -1.95
CA LEU A 48 6.52 16.86 -2.10
C LEU A 48 6.96 17.35 -0.72
N GLY A 49 8.21 17.07 -0.32
CA GLY A 49 8.75 17.45 0.98
C GLY A 49 9.68 16.39 1.56
N GLY A 50 9.89 16.37 2.87
CA GLY A 50 10.76 15.37 3.51
C GLY A 50 10.10 13.99 3.72
N ASP A 51 10.81 13.10 4.41
CA ASP A 51 10.34 11.75 4.74
C ASP A 51 9.04 11.74 5.54
N GLY A 52 8.81 12.73 6.41
CA GLY A 52 7.56 12.87 7.15
C GLY A 52 6.36 13.10 6.22
N THR A 53 6.55 13.83 5.13
CA THR A 53 5.52 14.04 4.09
C THR A 53 5.22 12.74 3.37
N LEU A 54 6.26 11.98 2.99
CA LEU A 54 6.11 10.68 2.34
C LEU A 54 5.35 9.70 3.23
N LEU A 55 5.72 9.59 4.51
CA LEU A 55 5.05 8.72 5.48
C LEU A 55 3.60 9.14 5.74
N ARG A 56 3.31 10.44 5.67
CA ARG A 56 1.95 10.95 5.81
C ARG A 56 1.11 10.60 4.57
N ALA A 57 1.66 10.80 3.37
CA ALA A 57 1.01 10.43 2.12
C ALA A 57 0.73 8.93 2.04
N SER A 58 1.70 8.09 2.42
CA SER A 58 1.52 6.64 2.42
C SER A 58 0.40 6.18 3.35
N ARG A 59 0.16 6.86 4.48
CA ARG A 59 -0.97 6.55 5.35
C ARG A 59 -2.32 6.81 4.70
N TRP A 60 -2.44 7.88 3.91
CA TRP A 60 -3.72 8.22 3.27
C TRP A 60 -4.09 7.27 2.14
N VAL A 61 -3.11 6.78 1.38
CA VAL A 61 -3.37 5.99 0.17
C VAL A 61 -3.11 4.50 0.32
N ALA A 62 -2.59 4.04 1.46
CA ALA A 62 -2.18 2.64 1.59
C ALA A 62 -3.33 1.63 1.57
N ASP A 63 -4.58 2.06 1.81
CA ASP A 63 -5.75 1.19 1.69
C ASP A 63 -6.36 1.22 0.28
N LEU A 64 -5.80 2.05 -0.61
CA LEU A 64 -6.19 2.18 -2.02
C LEU A 64 -5.22 1.47 -2.98
N ASP A 65 -4.16 0.84 -2.46
CA ASP A 65 -3.08 0.21 -3.25
C ASP A 65 -2.41 1.16 -4.26
N VAL A 66 -2.41 2.45 -3.96
CA VAL A 66 -1.84 3.49 -4.83
C VAL A 66 -0.35 3.69 -4.50
N PRO A 67 0.55 3.63 -5.50
CA PRO A 67 1.97 3.89 -5.28
C PRO A 67 2.22 5.34 -4.87
N VAL A 68 3.25 5.56 -4.03
CA VAL A 68 3.65 6.89 -3.57
C VAL A 68 5.02 7.25 -4.14
N LEU A 69 5.08 8.32 -4.93
CA LEU A 69 6.31 8.94 -5.42
C LEU A 69 6.78 10.02 -4.44
N GLY A 70 7.91 9.78 -3.78
CA GLY A 70 8.54 10.72 -2.87
C GLY A 70 9.56 11.62 -3.54
N ILE A 71 9.38 12.93 -3.39
CA ILE A 71 10.33 13.94 -3.87
C ILE A 71 10.80 14.79 -2.69
N ASN A 72 12.08 14.67 -2.35
CA ASN A 72 12.71 15.46 -1.32
C ASN A 72 13.00 16.89 -1.78
N LEU A 73 12.42 17.87 -1.08
CA LEU A 73 12.64 19.30 -1.35
C LEU A 73 13.71 19.94 -0.45
N GLY A 74 14.28 19.21 0.51
CA GLY A 74 15.34 19.65 1.43
C GLY A 74 16.67 18.93 1.22
N ASP A 75 17.57 19.00 2.21
CA ASP A 75 18.99 18.62 2.04
C ASP A 75 19.27 17.10 2.03
N LEU A 76 18.50 16.30 2.77
CA LEU A 76 18.67 14.84 2.82
C LEU A 76 17.33 14.13 3.12
N GLY A 77 17.00 13.12 2.34
CA GLY A 77 15.84 12.24 2.54
C GLY A 77 16.28 10.79 2.50
N PHE A 78 15.83 9.98 3.46
CA PHE A 78 16.17 8.55 3.52
C PHE A 78 15.20 7.70 2.72
N LEU A 79 13.94 8.14 2.60
CA LEU A 79 12.87 7.37 1.96
C LEU A 79 12.54 7.87 0.56
N SER A 80 12.70 9.17 0.31
CA SER A 80 12.47 9.77 -1.01
C SER A 80 13.59 9.41 -1.98
N ALA A 81 13.22 8.85 -3.15
CA ALA A 81 14.18 8.43 -4.16
C ALA A 81 14.69 9.57 -5.05
N TYR A 82 13.97 10.71 -5.09
CA TYR A 82 14.25 11.83 -6.00
C TYR A 82 14.46 13.12 -5.22
N GLY A 83 15.46 13.90 -5.64
CA GLY A 83 15.67 15.27 -5.17
C GLY A 83 14.84 16.30 -5.94
N ARG A 84 14.92 17.56 -5.50
CA ARG A 84 14.24 18.71 -6.11
C ARG A 84 14.57 18.86 -7.60
N GLU A 85 15.83 18.65 -7.96
CA GLU A 85 16.34 18.84 -9.32
C GLU A 85 15.79 17.78 -10.29
N GLN A 86 15.32 16.66 -9.75
CA GLN A 86 14.86 15.49 -10.52
C GLN A 86 13.33 15.43 -10.66
N ILE A 87 12.58 16.40 -10.13
CA ILE A 87 11.10 16.40 -10.16
C ILE A 87 10.54 16.15 -11.55
N VAL A 88 11.03 16.91 -12.53
CA VAL A 88 10.50 16.88 -13.90
C VAL A 88 10.77 15.52 -14.55
N GLU A 89 11.98 14.97 -14.34
CA GLU A 89 12.38 13.66 -14.84
C GLU A 89 11.57 12.54 -14.19
N ALA A 90 11.46 12.55 -12.86
CA ALA A 90 10.72 11.55 -12.10
C ALA A 90 9.24 11.51 -12.49
N LEU A 91 8.59 12.68 -12.65
CA LEU A 91 7.21 12.76 -13.12
C LEU A 91 7.07 12.28 -14.56
N ALA A 92 8.00 12.64 -15.45
CA ALA A 92 7.97 12.16 -16.84
C ALA A 92 8.13 10.63 -16.93
N ASP A 93 9.00 10.05 -16.10
CA ASP A 93 9.17 8.60 -15.99
C ASP A 93 7.94 7.92 -15.38
N ALA A 94 7.32 8.53 -14.37
CA ALA A 94 6.09 8.01 -13.77
C ALA A 94 4.96 7.95 -14.80
N LEU A 95 4.74 9.05 -15.52
CA LEU A 95 3.72 9.15 -16.57
C LEU A 95 3.98 8.20 -17.74
N ALA A 96 5.26 7.89 -18.01
CA ALA A 96 5.63 6.93 -19.04
C ALA A 96 5.66 5.46 -18.55
N GLY A 97 5.32 5.21 -17.29
CA GLY A 97 5.35 3.86 -16.70
C GLY A 97 6.76 3.26 -16.58
N ARG A 98 7.81 4.10 -16.55
CA ARG A 98 9.21 3.67 -16.47
C ARG A 98 9.71 3.49 -15.04
N LEU A 99 8.93 3.93 -14.05
CA LEU A 99 9.28 3.75 -12.64
C LEU A 99 8.94 2.35 -12.15
N SER A 100 9.88 1.76 -11.42
CA SER A 100 9.62 0.57 -10.59
C SER A 100 9.16 0.98 -9.20
N TRP A 101 8.20 0.25 -8.64
CA TRP A 101 7.74 0.42 -7.27
C TRP A 101 7.91 -0.87 -6.47
N GLU A 102 7.97 -0.74 -5.14
CA GLU A 102 8.11 -1.85 -4.21
C GLU A 102 7.06 -1.72 -3.08
N PRO A 103 6.29 -2.78 -2.77
CA PRO A 103 5.44 -2.79 -1.59
C PRO A 103 6.23 -2.57 -0.30
N ARG A 104 5.76 -1.65 0.55
CA ARG A 104 6.33 -1.44 1.89
C ARG A 104 5.43 -2.06 2.95
N GLN A 105 6.03 -2.80 3.89
CA GLN A 105 5.31 -3.39 5.02
C GLN A 105 4.84 -2.29 5.99
N ARG A 106 3.61 -2.41 6.48
CA ARG A 106 3.06 -1.57 7.57
C ARG A 106 2.79 -2.44 8.79
N MET A 107 2.96 -1.85 9.96
CA MET A 107 2.64 -2.50 11.22
C MET A 107 1.27 -2.06 11.69
N GLN A 108 0.42 -3.04 12.01
CA GLN A 108 -0.83 -2.80 12.72
C GLN A 108 -0.59 -2.93 14.23
N VAL A 109 -1.10 -1.98 15.00
CA VAL A 109 -0.93 -1.95 16.46
C VAL A 109 -2.30 -2.01 17.14
N GLU A 110 -2.43 -2.94 18.08
CA GLU A 110 -3.60 -3.09 18.93
C GLU A 110 -3.18 -3.02 20.41
N VAL A 111 -3.97 -2.31 21.22
CA VAL A 111 -3.78 -2.18 22.66
C VAL A 111 -4.87 -2.99 23.36
N LEU A 112 -4.44 -3.99 24.13
CA LEU A 112 -5.31 -4.85 24.91
C LEU A 112 -5.22 -4.48 26.40
N ARG A 113 -6.36 -4.31 27.07
CA ARG A 113 -6.45 -4.09 28.51
C ARG A 113 -7.33 -5.19 29.11
N ARG A 114 -6.75 -6.00 30.00
CA ARG A 114 -7.44 -7.16 30.64
C ARG A 114 -8.03 -8.17 29.64
N GLY A 115 -7.35 -8.37 28.51
CA GLY A 115 -7.82 -9.25 27.44
C GLY A 115 -8.86 -8.62 26.51
N GLU A 116 -9.29 -7.39 26.76
CA GLU A 116 -10.22 -6.64 25.92
C GLU A 116 -9.48 -5.60 25.07
N ARG A 117 -9.88 -5.44 23.80
CA ARG A 117 -9.31 -4.41 22.92
C ARG A 117 -9.73 -3.03 23.41
N PHE A 118 -8.76 -2.28 23.92
CA PHE A 118 -8.92 -0.94 24.44
C PHE A 118 -8.74 0.12 23.36
N TRP A 119 -7.83 -0.13 22.43
CA TRP A 119 -7.55 0.76 21.31
C TRP A 119 -6.92 -0.04 20.17
N TRP A 120 -7.06 0.43 18.94
CA TRP A 120 -6.39 -0.13 17.78
C TRP A 120 -6.29 0.98 16.73
N GLU A 121 -5.22 0.95 15.94
CA GLU A 121 -5.08 1.86 14.80
C GLU A 121 -4.78 1.06 13.54
N CYS A 122 -5.78 1.06 12.67
CA CYS A 122 -5.72 0.78 11.24
C CYS A 122 -6.92 1.52 10.64
N GLN A 123 -6.74 2.43 9.68
CA GLN A 123 -7.85 3.16 9.05
C GLN A 123 -7.56 3.33 7.55
N PRO A 124 -8.58 3.27 6.67
CA PRO A 124 -9.61 2.24 6.60
C PRO A 124 -9.91 1.73 5.16
N ASP A 125 -10.36 0.47 5.06
CA ASP A 125 -11.34 0.01 4.05
C ASP A 125 -12.56 0.97 4.09
N GLN A 126 -12.78 1.71 3.01
CA GLN A 126 -13.79 2.77 2.92
C GLN A 126 -15.25 2.28 2.80
N SER A 127 -15.52 0.97 2.78
CA SER A 127 -16.86 0.44 2.49
C SER A 127 -17.82 0.39 3.68
N ALA A 128 -17.36 0.65 4.91
CA ALA A 128 -18.19 0.52 6.11
C ALA A 128 -18.55 1.87 6.75
N ARG A 129 -19.49 2.65 6.16
CA ARG A 129 -20.06 3.85 6.82
C ARG A 129 -21.59 3.83 7.05
N LEU A 130 -22.24 2.67 7.03
CA LEU A 130 -23.62 2.55 7.50
C LEU A 130 -23.71 1.59 8.70
N GLY A 131 -24.22 2.10 9.83
CA GLY A 131 -24.67 1.30 10.98
C GLY A 131 -23.71 1.23 12.18
N ALA A 132 -24.15 1.83 13.30
CA ALA A 132 -23.55 1.71 14.62
C ALA A 132 -23.81 0.31 15.22
N GLY A 133 -22.72 -0.39 15.54
CA GLY A 133 -22.68 -1.69 16.22
C GLY A 133 -21.22 -2.14 16.40
N PRO A 134 -20.90 -3.05 17.34
CA PRO A 134 -19.54 -3.57 17.48
C PRO A 134 -19.18 -4.34 16.22
N ARG A 135 -18.28 -3.78 15.40
CA ARG A 135 -17.97 -4.31 14.07
C ARG A 135 -17.12 -5.59 14.17
N PRO A 136 -17.47 -6.65 13.40
CA PRO A 136 -16.69 -7.87 13.31
C PRO A 136 -15.39 -7.66 12.51
N ALA A 137 -14.49 -8.64 12.66
CA ALA A 137 -13.12 -8.66 12.17
C ALA A 137 -12.94 -8.24 10.70
N CYS A 138 -11.89 -7.46 10.46
CA CYS A 138 -11.27 -7.34 9.14
C CYS A 138 -10.96 -8.75 8.61
N ALA A 139 -11.72 -9.20 7.61
CA ALA A 139 -11.47 -10.45 6.92
C ALA A 139 -10.42 -10.21 5.83
N GLY A 140 -9.33 -10.98 5.90
CA GLY A 140 -8.18 -10.92 5.00
C GLY A 140 -6.90 -11.27 5.75
N ALA A 141 -6.87 -12.37 6.51
CA ALA A 141 -6.38 -13.66 6.03
C ALA A 141 -4.87 -13.66 5.65
N ALA A 142 -4.13 -14.36 6.51
CA ALA A 142 -2.73 -14.77 6.39
C ALA A 142 -2.32 -15.29 4.99
N PRO A 143 -1.01 -15.29 4.66
CA PRO A 143 -0.52 -15.85 3.40
C PRO A 143 -0.87 -17.33 3.30
N SER A 144 -1.72 -17.68 2.34
CA SER A 144 -1.80 -19.07 1.89
C SER A 144 -0.47 -19.43 1.23
N SER A 145 0.19 -20.42 1.81
CA SER A 145 1.34 -21.11 1.24
C SER A 145 0.90 -21.89 -0.01
N ALA A 146 0.80 -21.22 -1.16
CA ALA A 146 0.61 -21.90 -2.44
C ALA A 146 1.12 -21.05 -3.61
N GLY A 147 2.17 -21.53 -4.30
CA GLY A 147 2.41 -21.12 -5.68
C GLY A 147 3.79 -20.62 -6.09
N ARG A 148 4.89 -21.04 -5.44
CA ARG A 148 6.19 -21.07 -6.15
C ARG A 148 6.06 -22.03 -7.33
N ARG A 149 5.96 -21.52 -8.57
CA ARG A 149 6.19 -22.35 -9.77
C ARG A 149 7.69 -22.56 -9.93
N ALA A 150 8.21 -23.61 -9.29
CA ALA A 150 9.50 -24.22 -9.61
C ALA A 150 9.27 -25.56 -10.33
N ARG A 151 9.80 -25.63 -11.55
CA ARG A 151 10.23 -26.78 -12.39
C ARG A 151 9.69 -28.20 -12.06
N ARG A 152 9.06 -28.82 -13.07
CA ARG A 152 8.66 -30.23 -13.13
C ARG A 152 9.85 -31.20 -13.04
N PRO A 153 9.80 -32.25 -12.18
CA PRO A 153 10.53 -33.50 -12.39
C PRO A 153 9.61 -34.59 -12.96
N GLY A 154 10.13 -35.39 -13.90
CA GLY A 154 9.40 -36.43 -14.65
C GLY A 154 9.00 -37.68 -13.84
N PRO A 155 8.27 -38.62 -14.47
CA PRO A 155 7.58 -39.70 -13.77
C PRO A 155 8.55 -40.80 -13.30
N ARG A 156 8.48 -41.14 -12.01
CA ARG A 156 9.16 -42.31 -11.42
C ARG A 156 8.35 -43.59 -11.70
N ARG A 157 9.00 -44.58 -12.31
CA ARG A 157 8.47 -45.93 -12.52
C ARG A 157 8.36 -46.71 -11.21
N SER A 158 7.33 -47.55 -11.15
CA SER A 158 6.96 -48.47 -10.08
C SER A 158 7.76 -49.78 -10.06
N ALA A 159 8.03 -50.32 -8.88
CA ALA A 159 8.11 -51.77 -8.61
C ALA A 159 7.85 -51.97 -7.11
N ARG A 160 6.65 -52.42 -6.70
CA ARG A 160 6.25 -53.83 -6.43
C ARG A 160 7.19 -54.57 -5.48
N GLY A 161 6.67 -55.00 -4.32
CA GLY A 161 7.36 -56.00 -3.50
C GLY A 161 6.87 -56.26 -2.07
N ARG A 162 5.64 -56.80 -1.92
CA ARG A 162 5.21 -57.80 -0.91
C ARG A 162 5.33 -57.51 0.61
N ARG A 163 4.15 -57.46 1.26
CA ARG A 163 3.84 -57.91 2.64
C ARG A 163 3.69 -59.45 2.68
N PRO A 164 3.36 -60.11 3.81
CA PRO A 164 3.73 -59.94 5.24
C PRO A 164 4.11 -61.30 5.92
N THR A 165 4.46 -61.33 7.22
CA THR A 165 3.88 -62.25 8.23
C THR A 165 4.34 -61.96 9.67
N ARG A 166 3.39 -62.12 10.61
CA ARG A 166 3.51 -62.07 12.08
C ARG A 166 4.41 -63.17 12.67
N SER A 167 5.02 -62.93 13.85
CA SER A 167 4.62 -63.59 15.12
C SER A 167 5.59 -63.34 16.30
N ARG A 168 4.99 -62.96 17.45
CA ARG A 168 5.24 -63.40 18.85
C ARG A 168 6.67 -63.39 19.46
N GLY A 169 6.78 -62.73 20.61
CA GLY A 169 7.18 -63.43 21.86
C GLY A 169 8.25 -62.82 22.78
N ARG A 170 7.82 -62.56 24.04
CA ARG A 170 8.56 -62.60 25.34
C ARG A 170 9.74 -61.62 25.57
N ARG A 171 9.63 -60.70 26.53
CA ARG A 171 9.93 -60.82 27.98
C ARG A 171 11.38 -61.22 28.27
N GLY A 172 12.10 -60.27 28.87
CA GLY A 172 13.37 -60.38 29.58
C GLY A 172 13.60 -59.03 30.22
#